data_AF-A0A8S3HDU7-F1
#
_entry.id   AF-A0A8S3HDU7-F1
#
_cell.length_a   1.000
_cell.length_b   1.000
_cell.length_c   1.000
_cell.angle_alpha   90.00
_cell.angle_beta   90.00
_cell.angle_gamma   90.00
#
_symmetry.space_group_name_H-M   'P 1'
#
loop_
_entity.id
_entity.type
_entity.pdbx_description
1 polymer ?
#
loop_
_entity_poly.entity_id
_entity_poly.type
_entity_poly.pdbx_seq_one_letter_code
_entity_poly.pdbx_strand_id
1 'polypeptide(L)' 'TFWMGSVTIGTPGQSFDIDFDTGSADLWVPGTQCENSCGGSHTFDSQLSSTYKLWNKEFHIQYGDGSSASGTWSNDTV' A
#
# COMPACT_ATOMS: atom_id res chain seq x y z
N THR A 1 14.88 8.08 12.37
CA THR A 1 13.57 8.30 13.02
C THR A 1 12.52 8.17 11.95
N PHE A 2 11.56 7.26 12.11
CA PHE A 2 10.45 7.09 11.17
C PHE A 2 9.36 8.13 11.46
N TRP A 3 8.76 8.71 10.43
CA TRP A 3 7.69 9.70 10.57
C TRP A 3 6.37 9.03 10.22
N MET A 4 5.81 8.31 11.20
CA MET A 4 4.64 7.47 10.95
C MET A 4 3.34 8.15 11.35
N GLY A 5 2.28 7.89 10.59
CA GLY A 5 0.91 8.31 10.90
C GLY A 5 -0.12 7.28 10.47
N SER A 6 -1.27 7.26 11.15
CA SER A 6 -2.36 6.35 10.82
C SER A 6 -3.27 6.94 9.75
N VAL A 7 -3.58 6.14 8.73
CA VAL A 7 -4.48 6.49 7.61
C VAL A 7 -5.44 5.33 7.39
N THR A 8 -6.67 5.63 6.94
CA THR A 8 -7.64 4.61 6.54
C THR A 8 -7.81 4.58 5.04
N ILE A 9 -7.80 3.39 4.44
CA ILE A 9 -7.99 3.21 2.99
C ILE A 9 -9.23 2.34 2.75
N GLY A 10 -10.09 2.76 1.84
CA GLY A 10 -11.30 2.05 1.44
C GLY A 10 -12.58 2.49 2.14
N THR A 11 -13.70 1.88 1.74
CA THR A 11 -15.04 2.12 2.34
C THR A 11 -15.75 0.80 2.64
N PRO A 12 -15.89 0.37 3.92
CA PRO A 12 -15.36 1.01 5.13
C PRO A 12 -13.83 1.03 5.17
N GLY A 13 -13.26 1.98 5.92
CA GLY A 13 -11.82 2.21 5.98
C GLY A 13 -11.07 1.07 6.69
N GLN A 14 -9.98 0.62 6.07
CA GLN A 14 -9.00 -0.31 6.62
C GLN A 14 -7.78 0.50 7.10
N SER A 15 -7.36 0.35 8.35
CA SER A 15 -6.30 1.18 8.96
C SER A 15 -4.89 0.69 8.63
N PHE A 16 -3.99 1.64 8.37
CA PHE A 16 -2.57 1.41 8.14
C PHE A 16 -1.73 2.44 8.87
N ASP A 17 -0.56 2.04 9.34
CA ASP A 17 0.49 2.97 9.77
C ASP A 17 1.43 3.20 8.58
N ILE A 18 1.51 4.45 8.13
CA ILE A 18 2.27 4.87 6.94
C ILE A 18 3.49 5.65 7.39
N ASP A 19 4.67 5.35 6.84
CA ASP A 19 5.86 6.19 6.96
C ASP A 19 5.81 7.31 5.91
N PHE A 20 5.80 8.57 6.38
CA PHE A 20 5.72 9.74 5.51
C PHE A 20 7.08 10.07 4.91
N ASP A 21 7.25 9.68 3.65
CA ASP A 21 8.46 9.97 2.89
C ASP A 21 8.29 11.22 2.02
N THR A 22 8.89 12.34 2.45
CA THR A 22 8.92 13.58 1.65
C THR A 22 9.80 13.48 0.39
N GLY A 23 10.56 12.39 0.24
CA GLY A 23 11.44 12.11 -0.90
C GLY A 23 10.77 11.35 -2.05
N SER A 24 9.52 10.92 -1.90
CA SER A 24 8.75 10.21 -2.93
C SER A 24 7.32 10.75 -3.07
N ALA A 25 6.60 10.30 -4.09
CA ALA A 25 5.27 10.82 -4.45
C ALA A 25 4.15 9.76 -4.39
N ASP A 26 4.50 8.48 -4.34
CA ASP A 26 3.55 7.38 -4.47
C ASP A 26 3.22 6.78 -3.11
N LEU A 27 1.95 6.40 -2.91
CA LEU A 27 1.49 5.63 -1.75
C LEU A 27 1.36 4.16 -2.15
N TRP A 28 1.98 3.26 -1.39
CA TRP A 28 1.80 1.83 -1.55
C TRP A 28 1.58 1.17 -0.19
N VAL A 29 0.66 0.21 -0.14
CA VAL A 29 0.39 -0.63 1.02
C VAL A 29 0.43 -2.11 0.62
N PRO A 30 0.78 -3.03 1.53
CA PRO A 30 0.71 -4.46 1.27
C PRO A 30 -0.71 -4.90 0.89
N GLY A 31 -0.87 -5.62 -0.22
CA GLY A 31 -2.13 -6.30 -0.56
C GLY A 31 -2.22 -7.70 0.05
N THR A 32 -3.41 -8.30 0.09
CA THR A 32 -3.63 -9.68 0.56
C THR A 32 -2.87 -10.73 -0.27
N GLN A 33 -2.53 -10.42 -1.52
CA GLN A 33 -1.71 -11.24 -2.40
C GLN A 33 -0.20 -11.15 -2.15
N CYS A 34 0.24 -10.41 -1.13
CA CYS A 34 1.67 -10.32 -0.82
C CYS A 34 2.17 -11.60 -0.14
N GLU A 35 2.93 -12.41 -0.87
CA GLU A 35 3.43 -13.70 -0.39
C GLU A 35 4.74 -13.60 0.42
N ASN A 36 5.60 -12.62 0.09
CA ASN A 36 6.94 -12.49 0.65
C ASN A 36 7.13 -11.11 1.32
N SER A 37 7.78 -11.08 2.48
CA SER A 37 8.19 -9.84 3.19
C SER A 37 7.07 -8.92 3.70
N CYS A 38 5.80 -9.32 3.63
CA CYS A 38 4.67 -8.58 4.25
C CYS A 38 4.29 -9.07 5.65
N GLY A 39 5.11 -9.94 6.25
CA GLY A 39 4.84 -10.57 7.54
C GLY A 39 4.71 -9.57 8.69
N GLY A 40 3.49 -9.48 9.26
CA GLY A 40 3.18 -8.62 10.41
C GLY A 40 2.53 -7.28 10.07
N SER A 41 2.42 -6.91 8.79
CA SER A 41 1.73 -5.69 8.36
C SER A 41 0.24 -5.95 8.13
N HIS A 42 -0.60 -4.96 8.44
CA HIS A 42 -1.98 -4.94 7.97
C HIS A 42 -1.97 -4.97 6.43
N THR A 43 -2.75 -5.87 5.83
CA THR A 43 -2.89 -5.98 4.39
C THR A 43 -4.21 -5.36 3.94
N PHE A 44 -4.18 -4.70 2.79
CA PHE A 44 -5.37 -4.16 2.15
C PHE A 44 -6.13 -5.27 1.43
N ASP A 45 -7.35 -5.53 1.86
CA ASP A 45 -8.30 -6.41 1.19
C ASP A 45 -9.25 -5.59 0.31
N SER A 46 -9.02 -5.63 -0.99
CA SER A 46 -9.85 -4.93 -1.97
C SER A 46 -11.31 -5.39 -1.97
N GLN A 47 -11.61 -6.62 -1.51
CA GLN A 47 -12.97 -7.15 -1.47
C GLN A 47 -13.81 -6.54 -0.34
N LEU A 48 -13.14 -5.96 0.68
CA LEU A 48 -13.80 -5.31 1.80
C LEU A 48 -14.10 -3.83 1.56
N SER A 49 -13.66 -3.26 0.43
CA SER A 49 -13.90 -1.85 0.09
C SER A 49 -14.90 -1.71 -1.06
N SER A 50 -15.98 -0.98 -0.81
CA SER A 50 -17.01 -0.65 -1.80
C SER A 50 -16.60 0.46 -2.79
N THR A 51 -15.54 1.22 -2.48
CA THR A 51 -15.00 2.28 -3.35
C THR A 51 -13.78 1.86 -4.16
N TYR A 52 -13.31 0.63 -3.98
CA TYR A 52 -12.16 0.09 -4.68
C TYR A 52 -12.36 0.05 -6.21
N LYS A 53 -11.37 0.54 -6.94
CA LYS A 53 -11.29 0.46 -8.40
C LYS A 53 -9.89 0.03 -8.83
N LEU A 54 -9.81 -1.16 -9.41
CA LEU A 54 -8.58 -1.65 -10.03
C LEU A 54 -8.26 -0.81 -11.26
N TRP A 55 -7.04 -0.24 -11.31
CA TRP A 55 -6.54 0.44 -12.52
C TRP A 55 -5.79 -0.52 -13.46
N ASN A 56 -5.42 -1.70 -12.95
CA ASN A 56 -4.82 -2.82 -13.69
C ASN A 56 -3.53 -2.44 -14.45
N LYS A 57 -2.72 -1.58 -13.84
CA LYS A 57 -1.35 -1.29 -14.29
C LYS A 57 -0.37 -1.82 -13.27
N GLU A 58 0.65 -2.54 -13.71
CA GLU A 58 1.69 -3.03 -12.82
C GLU A 58 2.67 -1.92 -12.44
N PHE A 59 3.26 -2.02 -11.25
CA PHE A 59 4.40 -1.21 -10.82
C PHE A 59 5.51 -2.09 -10.27
N HIS A 60 6.74 -1.60 -10.42
CA HIS A 60 7.93 -2.19 -9.83
C HIS A 60 8.87 -1.06 -9.40
N ILE A 61 9.26 -1.06 -8.12
CA ILE A 61 10.19 -0.11 -7.52
C ILE A 61 11.39 -0.88 -7.03
N GLN A 62 12.59 -0.37 -7.34
CA GLN A 62 13.85 -0.89 -6.83
C GLN A 62 14.57 0.21 -6.05
N TYR A 63 14.94 -0.10 -4.81
CA TYR A 63 15.59 0.83 -3.91
C TYR A 63 17.12 0.69 -3.97
N GLY A 64 17.83 1.72 -3.52
CA GLY A 64 19.30 1.76 -3.55
C GLY A 64 19.98 0.73 -2.64
N ASP A 65 19.25 0.18 -1.66
CA ASP A 65 19.71 -0.87 -0.75
C ASP A 65 19.51 -2.30 -1.32
N GLY A 66 18.98 -2.40 -2.54
CA GLY A 66 18.70 -3.67 -3.21
C GLY A 66 17.34 -4.29 -2.87
N SER A 67 16.55 -3.67 -1.98
CA SER A 67 15.15 -4.06 -1.76
C SER A 67 14.26 -3.62 -2.92
N SER A 68 13.05 -4.18 -2.98
CA SER A 68 12.08 -3.86 -4.02
C SER A 68 10.64 -4.00 -3.55
N ALA A 69 9.74 -3.31 -4.24
CA ALA A 69 8.30 -3.44 -4.08
C ALA A 69 7.65 -3.59 -5.46
N SER A 70 6.62 -4.40 -5.57
CA SER A 70 5.87 -4.59 -6.80
C SER A 70 4.42 -4.88 -6.53
N GLY A 71 3.56 -4.53 -7.46
CA GLY A 71 2.13 -4.78 -7.36
C GLY A 71 1.37 -4.13 -8.49
N THR A 72 0.10 -3.81 -8.22
CA THR A 72 -0.81 -3.25 -9.21
C THR A 72 -1.39 -1.95 -8.70
N TRP A 73 -1.43 -0.93 -9.56
CA TRP A 73 -2.09 0.32 -9.32
C TRP A 73 -3.60 0.14 -9.16
N SER A 74 -4.11 0.79 -8.13
CA SER A 74 -5.54 0.85 -7.80
C SER A 74 -5.91 2.24 -7.29
N ASN A 75 -7.19 2.55 -7.37
CA ASN A 75 -7.78 3.77 -6.82
C ASN A 75 -8.77 3.36 -5.73
N ASP A 76 -8.71 4.02 -4.59
CA ASP A 76 -9.69 3.91 -3.53
C ASP A 76 -9.76 5.21 -2.73
N THR A 77 -10.70 5.31 -1.81
CA THR A 77 -10.82 6.41 -0.85
C THR A 77 -9.71 6.32 0.19
N VAL A 78 -9.07 7.45 0.52
CA VAL A 78 -8.01 7.60 1.52
C VAL A 78 -8.36 8.76 2.44
#